data_AF-A0A9W9ZFS0-F1
#
_entry.id   AF-A0A9W9ZFS0-F1
#
_cell.length_a   1.000
_cell.length_b   1.000
_cell.length_c   1.000
_cell.angle_alpha   90.00
_cell.angle_beta   90.00
_cell.angle_gamma   90.00
#
_symmetry.space_group_name_H-M   'P 1'
#
loop_
_entity.id
_entity.type
_entity.pdbx_description
1 polymer ?
#
loop_
_entity_poly.entity_id
_entity_poly.type
_entity_poly.pdbx_seq_one_letter_code
_entity_poly.pdbx_strand_id
1 'polypeptide(L)'
;MMIQACNSSMTKYLGQLAPKWVLKTRREEALQHDAVGIPCGQKEKLTNRLKRILTGYPCEKEILKELLQNADDSQATEICFIKDPRQHAQERVFEDSLATTAGSGVVCVQ
;
A
#
# COMPACT_ATOMS: atom_id res chain seq x y z
N MET A 1 29.89 16.61 6.58
CA MET A 1 30.98 15.73 7.08
C MET A 1 31.63 16.21 8.40
N MET A 2 30.96 17.01 9.25
CA MET A 2 31.56 17.49 10.52
C MET A 2 30.98 16.85 11.81
N ILE A 3 30.01 15.95 11.74
CA ILE A 3 29.38 15.35 12.95
C ILE A 3 30.04 14.01 13.37
N GLN A 4 30.80 13.35 12.50
CA GLN A 4 31.45 12.08 12.86
C GLN A 4 32.80 12.23 13.58
N ALA A 5 33.44 13.40 13.55
CA ALA A 5 34.75 13.61 14.19
C ALA A 5 34.66 13.84 15.71
N CYS A 6 33.49 14.21 16.25
CA CYS A 6 33.36 14.52 17.67
C CYS A 6 33.18 13.27 18.57
N ASN A 7 32.64 12.17 18.03
CA ASN A 7 32.34 10.96 18.81
C ASN A 7 33.53 10.00 18.99
N SER A 8 34.53 10.04 18.12
CA SER A 8 35.71 9.18 18.23
C SER A 8 36.77 9.71 19.21
N SER A 9 36.78 11.03 19.47
CA SER A 9 37.76 11.64 20.38
C SER A 9 37.35 11.55 21.86
N MET A 10 36.05 11.51 22.18
CA MET A 10 35.56 11.43 23.57
C MET A 10 35.54 10.00 24.13
N THR A 11 35.27 9.01 23.28
CA THR A 11 35.26 7.59 23.67
C THR A 11 36.66 7.09 24.06
N LYS A 12 37.72 7.64 23.45
CA LYS A 12 39.11 7.26 23.78
C LYS A 12 39.57 7.78 25.14
N TYR A 13 39.08 8.95 25.57
CA TYR A 13 39.41 9.53 26.88
C TYR A 13 38.60 8.93 28.04
N LEU A 14 37.36 8.50 27.79
CA LEU A 14 36.51 7.85 28.81
C LEU A 14 36.92 6.41 29.12
N GLY A 15 37.62 5.72 28.20
CA GLY A 15 38.11 4.34 28.40
C GLY A 15 39.25 4.18 29.41
N GLN A 16 39.92 5.27 29.82
CA GLN A 16 41.05 5.22 30.77
C GLN A 16 40.65 5.54 32.22
N LEU A 17 39.40 5.94 32.47
CA LEU A 17 38.92 6.37 33.79
C LEU A 17 37.54 5.76 34.10
N ALA A 18 37.48 4.44 34.33
CA ALA A 18 36.60 3.80 35.33
C ALA A 18 36.48 2.29 35.10
N PRO A 19 37.18 1.43 35.87
CA PRO A 19 36.82 0.01 35.96
C PRO A 19 35.63 -0.24 36.92
N LYS A 20 34.83 0.79 37.29
CA LYS A 20 33.86 0.66 38.39
C LYS A 20 32.46 1.24 38.18
N TRP A 21 32.15 1.81 37.01
CA TRP A 21 30.80 2.31 36.75
C TRP A 21 30.35 1.90 35.36
N VAL A 22 29.86 0.67 35.25
CA VAL A 22 28.98 0.29 34.13
C VAL A 22 27.67 1.05 34.33
N LEU A 23 27.64 2.30 33.87
CA LEU A 23 26.42 3.10 33.78
C LEU A 23 25.58 2.46 32.68
N LYS A 24 24.75 1.48 33.06
CA LYS A 24 23.68 1.00 32.19
C LYS A 24 22.81 2.20 31.89
N THR A 25 22.71 2.55 30.61
CA THR A 25 21.81 3.62 30.23
C THR A 25 20.39 3.15 30.49
N ARG A 26 19.51 4.01 31.02
CA ARG A 26 18.09 3.64 31.23
C ARG A 26 17.40 3.08 29.99
N ARG A 27 17.93 3.36 28.79
CA ARG A 27 17.46 2.78 27.52
C ARG A 27 17.71 1.27 27.44
N GLU A 28 18.84 0.78 27.93
CA GLU A 28 19.17 -0.66 27.87
C GLU A 28 18.33 -1.48 28.85
N GLU A 29 18.01 -0.93 30.03
CA GLU A 29 17.13 -1.60 31.02
C GLU A 29 15.67 -1.66 30.55
N ALA A 30 15.18 -0.61 29.87
CA ALA A 30 13.82 -0.59 29.31
C ALA A 30 13.65 -1.55 28.12
N LEU A 31 14.73 -1.87 27.39
CA LEU A 31 14.68 -2.78 26.25
C LEU A 31 14.70 -4.26 26.65
N GLN A 32 15.20 -4.62 27.85
CA GLN A 32 15.28 -6.02 28.27
C GLN A 32 13.93 -6.62 28.66
N HIS A 33 12.97 -5.81 29.11
CA HIS A 33 11.73 -6.32 29.68
C HIS A 33 10.54 -6.36 28.69
N ASP A 34 10.65 -5.71 27.53
CA ASP A 34 9.56 -5.57 26.54
C ASP A 34 9.97 -6.02 25.13
N ALA A 35 10.91 -6.96 24.99
CA ALA A 35 11.32 -7.52 23.70
C ALA A 35 10.28 -8.46 23.05
N VAL A 36 9.03 -8.46 23.52
CA VAL A 36 7.90 -8.94 22.72
C VAL A 36 7.43 -7.75 21.89
N GLY A 37 8.02 -7.60 20.70
CA GLY A 37 7.54 -6.63 19.73
C GLY A 37 6.05 -6.82 19.52
N ILE A 38 5.24 -5.86 19.97
CA ILE A 38 3.81 -5.83 19.69
C ILE A 38 3.67 -5.93 18.17
N PRO A 39 2.86 -6.85 17.61
CA PRO A 39 2.64 -6.92 16.18
C PRO A 39 2.13 -5.57 15.68
N CYS A 40 3.03 -4.78 15.09
CA CYS A 40 2.73 -3.46 14.57
C CYS A 40 2.28 -3.58 13.11
N GLY A 41 1.21 -2.87 12.76
CA GLY A 41 0.66 -2.85 11.40
C GLY A 41 -0.86 -2.74 11.44
N GLN A 42 -1.39 -1.64 10.90
CA GLN A 42 -2.83 -1.50 10.70
C GLN A 42 -3.28 -2.54 9.66
N LYS A 43 -4.26 -3.37 10.02
CA LYS A 43 -4.88 -4.34 9.12
C LYS A 43 -6.28 -3.86 8.73
N GLU A 44 -6.52 -3.74 7.44
CA GLU A 44 -7.83 -3.44 6.88
C GLU A 44 -8.20 -4.53 5.87
N LYS A 45 -9.46 -4.97 5.85
CA LYS A 45 -9.95 -5.87 4.79
C LYS A 45 -9.97 -5.10 3.47
N LEU A 46 -9.47 -5.70 2.38
CA LEU A 46 -9.46 -5.06 1.06
C LEU A 46 -10.85 -4.56 0.64
N THR A 47 -11.90 -5.32 0.93
CA THR A 47 -13.29 -4.92 0.63
C THR A 47 -13.70 -3.62 1.35
N ASN A 48 -13.25 -3.40 2.59
CA ASN A 48 -13.49 -2.14 3.31
C ASN A 48 -12.73 -0.99 2.68
N ARG A 49 -11.48 -1.23 2.27
CA ARG A 49 -10.66 -0.23 1.59
C ARG A 49 -11.31 0.18 0.25
N LEU A 50 -11.74 -0.79 -0.55
CA LEU A 50 -12.44 -0.55 -1.81
C LEU A 50 -13.74 0.20 -1.57
N LYS A 51 -14.55 -0.20 -0.58
CA LYS A 51 -15.79 0.51 -0.23
C LYS A 51 -15.52 1.98 0.12
N ARG A 52 -14.46 2.27 0.89
CA ARG A 52 -14.05 3.64 1.22
C ARG A 52 -13.58 4.42 -0.01
N ILE A 53 -12.83 3.80 -0.91
CA ILE A 53 -12.44 4.42 -2.18
C ILE A 53 -13.71 4.79 -2.96
N LEU A 54 -14.66 3.86 -3.09
CA LEU A 54 -15.93 4.09 -3.79
C LEU A 54 -16.78 5.20 -3.16
N THR A 55 -16.70 5.43 -1.83
CA THR A 55 -17.36 6.61 -1.22
C THR A 55 -16.81 7.95 -1.70
N GLY A 56 -15.57 7.99 -2.21
CA GLY A 56 -14.99 9.16 -2.86
C GLY A 56 -15.46 9.40 -4.29
N TYR A 57 -16.17 8.45 -4.91
CA TYR A 57 -16.69 8.51 -6.28
C TYR A 57 -18.23 8.45 -6.29
N PRO A 58 -18.95 9.44 -5.73
CA PRO A 58 -20.42 9.40 -5.63
C PRO A 58 -21.14 9.61 -6.98
N CYS A 59 -20.45 9.99 -8.05
CA CYS A 59 -21.04 10.29 -9.34
C CYS A 59 -20.40 9.49 -10.49
N GLU A 60 -21.22 8.98 -11.41
CA GLU A 60 -20.80 8.16 -12.55
C GLU A 60 -19.82 8.88 -13.49
N LYS A 61 -19.92 10.21 -13.60
CA LYS A 61 -19.05 11.04 -14.46
C LYS A 61 -17.58 11.01 -14.05
N GLU A 62 -17.27 10.76 -12.78
CA GLU A 62 -15.87 10.71 -12.31
C GLU A 62 -15.19 9.42 -12.78
N ILE A 63 -15.95 8.33 -13.00
CA ILE A 63 -15.42 7.08 -13.55
C ILE A 63 -14.96 7.29 -15.00
N LEU A 64 -15.73 8.03 -15.80
CA LEU A 64 -15.36 8.33 -17.19
C LEU A 64 -14.08 9.16 -17.28
N LYS A 65 -13.91 10.13 -16.38
CA LYS A 65 -12.68 10.94 -16.31
C LYS A 65 -11.46 10.09 -15.99
N GLU A 66 -11.61 9.09 -15.13
CA GLU A 66 -10.50 8.22 -14.75
C GLU A 66 -10.13 7.25 -15.87
N LEU A 67 -11.13 6.76 -16.62
CA LEU A 67 -10.87 5.99 -17.84
C LEU A 67 -10.17 6.83 -18.91
N LEU A 68 -10.53 8.11 -19.04
CA LEU A 68 -9.87 9.04 -19.95
C LEU A 68 -8.43 9.36 -19.50
N GLN A 69 -8.22 9.59 -18.20
CA GLN A 69 -6.88 9.79 -17.64
C GLN A 69 -5.99 8.56 -17.86
N ASN A 70 -6.52 7.35 -17.65
CA ASN A 70 -5.77 6.11 -17.94
C ASN A 70 -5.38 5.99 -19.43
N ALA A 71 -6.24 6.45 -20.33
CA ALA A 71 -5.95 6.49 -21.77
C ALA A 71 -4.85 7.52 -22.08
N ASP A 72 -4.92 8.72 -21.49
CA ASP A 72 -3.88 9.75 -21.64
C ASP A 72 -2.53 9.31 -21.05
N ASP A 73 -2.54 8.73 -19.85
CA ASP A 73 -1.35 8.20 -19.16
C ASP A 73 -0.69 7.07 -19.96
N SER A 74 -1.48 6.28 -20.70
CA SER A 74 -0.99 5.25 -21.62
C SER A 74 -0.68 5.76 -23.04
N GLN A 75 -0.82 7.07 -23.27
CA GLN A 75 -0.59 7.76 -24.55
C GLN A 75 -1.52 7.32 -25.69
N ALA A 76 -2.71 6.82 -25.36
CA ALA A 76 -3.74 6.51 -26.33
C ALA A 76 -4.16 7.78 -27.08
N THR A 77 -4.25 7.67 -28.41
CA THR A 77 -4.72 8.78 -29.26
C THR A 77 -6.24 8.83 -29.35
N GLU A 78 -6.90 7.72 -29.05
CA GLU A 78 -8.35 7.55 -29.16
C GLU A 78 -8.85 6.69 -27.99
N ILE A 79 -10.12 6.90 -27.62
CA ILE A 79 -10.81 6.04 -26.65
C ILE A 79 -12.19 5.72 -27.21
N CYS A 80 -12.54 4.43 -27.20
CA CYS A 80 -13.80 3.94 -27.71
C CYS A 80 -14.60 3.21 -26.62
N PHE A 81 -15.82 3.71 -26.36
CA PHE A 81 -16.78 3.08 -25.47
C PHE A 81 -17.81 2.32 -26.27
N ILE A 82 -17.81 1.00 -26.13
CA ILE A 82 -18.72 0.10 -26.84
C ILE A 82 -19.68 -0.51 -25.82
N LYS A 83 -20.97 -0.20 -25.95
CA LYS A 83 -22.01 -0.93 -25.22
C LYS A 83 -22.22 -2.27 -25.89
N ASP A 84 -21.78 -3.34 -25.24
CA ASP A 84 -21.88 -4.69 -25.74
C ASP A 84 -23.14 -5.38 -25.17
N PRO A 85 -24.19 -5.62 -25.97
CA PRO A 85 -25.42 -6.26 -25.50
C PRO A 85 -25.32 -7.78 -25.41
N ARG A 86 -24.20 -8.38 -25.82
CA ARG A 86 -24.08 -9.84 -25.92
C ARG A 86 -24.16 -10.52 -24.55
N GLN A 87 -24.66 -11.75 -24.55
CA GLN A 87 -24.57 -12.68 -23.42
C GLN A 87 -23.71 -13.87 -23.83
N HIS A 88 -22.79 -14.27 -22.96
CA HIS A 88 -21.83 -15.33 -23.21
C HIS A 88 -22.27 -16.64 -22.54
N ALA A 89 -21.89 -17.76 -23.14
CA ALA A 89 -22.18 -19.08 -22.59
C ALA A 89 -21.43 -19.31 -21.26
N GLN A 90 -22.10 -19.92 -20.29
CA GLN A 90 -21.59 -20.15 -18.93
C GLN A 90 -20.92 -21.53 -18.76
N GLU A 91 -20.91 -22.36 -19.81
CA GLU A 91 -20.44 -23.76 -19.77
C GLU A 91 -18.93 -23.91 -19.54
N ARG A 92 -18.14 -22.86 -19.81
CA ARG A 92 -16.68 -22.85 -19.71
C ARG A 92 -16.18 -21.68 -18.87
N VAL A 93 -16.75 -21.50 -17.69
CA VAL A 93 -16.35 -20.47 -16.73
C VAL A 93 -15.47 -21.10 -15.66
N PHE A 94 -14.45 -20.37 -15.19
CA PHE A 94 -13.48 -20.87 -14.21
C PHE A 94 -14.11 -21.25 -12.86
N GLU A 95 -15.10 -20.49 -12.41
CA GLU A 95 -15.92 -20.78 -11.23
C GLU A 95 -17.40 -20.46 -11.49
N ASP A 96 -18.31 -21.21 -10.87
CA ASP A 96 -19.76 -20.98 -10.99
C ASP A 96 -20.18 -19.57 -10.54
N SER A 97 -19.45 -18.96 -9.60
CA SER A 97 -19.68 -17.60 -9.12
C SER A 97 -19.55 -16.56 -10.23
N LEU A 98 -18.66 -16.79 -11.20
CA LEU A 98 -18.39 -15.92 -12.34
C LEU A 98 -19.44 -16.07 -13.45
N ALA A 99 -20.27 -17.10 -13.44
CA ALA A 99 -21.34 -17.27 -14.43
C ALA A 99 -22.26 -16.03 -14.48
N THR A 100 -22.50 -15.41 -13.32
CA THR A 100 -23.28 -14.17 -13.18
C THR A 100 -22.71 -12.97 -13.96
N THR A 101 -21.42 -12.99 -14.30
CA THR A 101 -20.73 -11.91 -15.02
C THR A 101 -20.80 -12.04 -16.55
N ALA A 102 -21.32 -13.16 -17.07
CA ALA A 102 -21.36 -13.46 -18.51
C ALA A 102 -22.42 -12.65 -19.31
N GLY A 103 -22.98 -11.58 -18.71
CA GLY A 103 -24.00 -10.74 -19.33
C GLY A 103 -23.44 -9.59 -20.18
N SER A 104 -24.34 -8.69 -20.56
CA SER A 104 -24.00 -7.46 -21.27
C SER A 104 -23.09 -6.57 -20.44
N GLY A 105 -22.18 -5.86 -21.11
CA GLY A 105 -21.20 -4.98 -20.48
C GLY A 105 -20.85 -3.75 -21.32
N VAL A 106 -20.01 -2.89 -20.75
CA VAL A 106 -19.35 -1.80 -21.48
C VAL A 106 -17.89 -2.18 -21.67
N VAL A 107 -17.44 -2.15 -22.92
CA VAL A 107 -16.04 -2.37 -23.28
C VAL A 107 -15.41 -1.00 -23.52
N CYS A 108 -14.28 -0.74 -22.87
CA CYS A 108 -13.44 0.41 -23.12
C CYS A 108 -12.20 -0.07 -23.88
N VAL A 109 -11.94 0.52 -25.04
CA VAL A 109 -10.73 0.27 -25.85
C VAL A 109 -9.95 1.57 -25.91
N GLN A 110 -8.66 1.48 -25.57
CA GLN A 110 -7.69 2.57 -25.50
C GLN A 110 -6.60 2.30 -26.54
#